data_AF-A0A6N9LAI0-F1
#
_entry.id   AF-A0A6N9LAI0-F1
#
_cell.length_a   1.000
_cell.length_b   1.000
_cell.length_c   1.000
_cell.angle_alpha   90.00
_cell.angle_beta   90.00
_cell.angle_gamma   90.00
#
_symmetry.space_group_name_H-M   'P 1'
#
loop_
_entity.id
_entity.type
_entity.pdbx_description
1 polymer ?
#
loop_
_entity_poly.entity_id
_entity_poly.type
_entity_poly.pdbx_seq_one_letter_code
_entity_poly.pdbx_strand_id
1 'polypeptide(L)'
;MIISIIGSGGKTTRMKELLHQYKEEGKTVLMTTSTHMRIEEDTLVNPTYEEIQEEIKNKGYAFAGNRFDEFKIKALDQNLLDQLKKEVDVILIEADGSRSMPLKVPADYEPVIDEDTDQIILITSMKGLGKRVKDVVHRYELLDLDPEKIVDGALIQQFVRYYLKRYPDAVIEVKQPEGLYQRALASLIEHNVDVTCIQKEWFMPQPKLVLLGAGHVSQYVEKTAHLLDFYTIVIDNREEFANKNIFTEAQEVHCVNYEEAEQYFPKEENTCYVIVTRGHKDDKVCLKKALDQKALYVGMIGSKGKVKKTMDALIEEGYDESLLKQVHAPIGLPINSQTPAEIAISIMAEIIQIKNTHQYSTMTSDLYHTKEKGTLCIITSKEGSAPRGVGSMMLVTDDHIIETIGGGRVEYQAICDARNEEGIRSHHYELSNKEGATLGMICGGRNEVLFIPLK
;
A
#
# COMPACT_ATOMS: atom_id res chain seq x y z
N MET A 1 18.53 -19.52 -26.03
CA MET A 1 18.47 -18.72 -24.79
C MET A 1 17.50 -19.40 -23.82
N ILE A 2 17.88 -19.53 -22.55
CA ILE A 2 17.08 -20.21 -21.54
C ILE A 2 16.79 -19.25 -20.39
N ILE A 3 15.51 -19.07 -20.09
CA ILE A 3 15.03 -18.19 -19.01
C ILE A 3 14.32 -19.05 -17.98
N SER A 4 14.82 -19.04 -16.75
CA SER A 4 14.17 -19.69 -15.61
C SER A 4 13.35 -18.68 -14.82
N ILE A 5 12.05 -18.95 -14.67
CA ILE A 5 11.10 -18.12 -13.92
C ILE A 5 10.87 -18.77 -12.56
N ILE A 6 11.25 -18.08 -11.49
CA ILE A 6 11.22 -18.57 -10.10
C ILE A 6 10.29 -17.74 -9.22
N GLY A 7 10.04 -18.18 -7.98
CA GLY A 7 9.19 -17.46 -7.03
C GLY A 7 7.69 -17.78 -7.14
N SER A 8 6.80 -16.81 -6.90
CA SER A 8 5.36 -17.05 -6.74
C SER A 8 4.50 -15.86 -7.17
N GLY A 9 3.20 -16.13 -7.42
CA GLY A 9 2.23 -15.06 -7.65
C GLY A 9 2.23 -14.43 -9.04
N GLY A 10 2.62 -15.18 -10.08
CA GLY A 10 2.53 -14.68 -11.47
C GLY A 10 3.46 -15.35 -12.49
N LYS A 11 4.13 -16.46 -12.14
CA LYS A 11 5.14 -17.11 -13.00
C LYS A 11 4.61 -17.50 -14.38
N THR A 12 3.56 -18.33 -14.42
CA THR A 12 2.95 -18.77 -15.68
C THR A 12 2.41 -17.61 -16.51
N THR A 13 1.85 -16.58 -15.87
CA THR A 13 1.43 -15.34 -16.55
C THR A 13 2.61 -14.64 -17.21
N ARG A 14 3.73 -14.48 -16.49
CA ARG A 14 4.95 -13.87 -17.05
C ARG A 14 5.55 -14.71 -18.18
N MET A 15 5.52 -16.03 -18.08
CA MET A 15 5.97 -16.89 -19.17
C MET A 15 5.15 -16.67 -20.45
N LYS A 16 3.83 -16.51 -20.34
CA LYS A 16 2.97 -16.19 -21.49
C LYS A 16 3.27 -14.81 -22.07
N GLU A 17 3.49 -13.81 -21.22
CA GLU A 17 3.93 -12.47 -21.67
C GLU A 17 5.23 -12.54 -22.47
N LEU A 18 6.23 -13.29 -21.97
CA LEU A 18 7.50 -13.49 -22.67
C LEU A 18 7.35 -14.31 -23.95
N LEU A 19 6.49 -15.33 -23.96
CA LEU A 19 6.18 -16.10 -25.15
C LEU A 19 5.63 -15.19 -26.25
N HIS A 20 4.64 -14.35 -25.92
CA HIS A 20 4.07 -13.42 -26.89
C HIS A 20 5.11 -12.43 -27.41
N GLN A 21 5.92 -11.85 -26.51
CA GLN A 21 7.00 -10.94 -26.88
C GLN A 21 7.98 -11.59 -27.87
N TYR A 22 8.52 -12.77 -27.54
CA TYR A 22 9.52 -13.42 -28.40
C TYR A 22 8.92 -13.95 -29.70
N LYS A 23 7.65 -14.34 -29.69
CA LYS A 23 6.93 -14.70 -30.92
C LYS A 23 6.75 -13.49 -31.85
N GLU A 24 6.47 -12.31 -31.31
CA GLU A 24 6.42 -11.06 -32.10
C GLU A 24 7.79 -10.69 -32.67
N GLU A 25 8.88 -11.03 -31.97
CA GLU A 25 10.26 -10.95 -32.48
C GLU A 25 10.61 -12.04 -33.52
N GLY A 26 9.68 -12.94 -33.84
CA GLY A 26 9.87 -14.02 -34.81
C GLY A 26 10.69 -15.21 -34.31
N LYS A 27 10.90 -15.33 -33.00
CA LYS A 27 11.64 -16.44 -32.37
C LYS A 27 10.71 -17.61 -32.05
N THR A 28 11.28 -18.81 -32.10
CA THR A 28 10.63 -20.04 -31.63
C THR A 28 10.73 -20.15 -30.11
N VAL A 29 9.62 -20.55 -29.46
CA VAL A 29 9.55 -20.59 -27.99
C VAL A 29 9.08 -21.95 -27.47
N LEU A 30 9.79 -22.50 -26.50
CA LEU A 30 9.35 -23.66 -25.73
C LEU A 30 9.03 -23.21 -24.29
N MET A 31 7.80 -23.43 -23.85
CA MET A 31 7.44 -23.35 -22.43
C MET A 31 7.50 -24.74 -21.81
N THR A 32 8.10 -24.86 -20.62
CA THR A 32 8.14 -26.10 -19.85
C THR A 32 8.33 -25.83 -18.35
N THR A 33 8.51 -26.87 -17.54
CA THR A 33 8.78 -26.78 -16.09
C THR A 33 9.95 -27.66 -15.68
N SER A 34 10.71 -27.24 -14.67
CA SER A 34 11.71 -28.11 -14.02
C SER A 34 11.11 -28.91 -12.86
N THR A 35 9.89 -28.59 -12.43
CA THR A 35 9.21 -29.23 -11.31
C THR A 35 7.84 -29.72 -11.74
N HIS A 36 6.77 -29.00 -11.37
CA HIS A 36 5.40 -29.33 -11.71
C HIS A 36 4.65 -28.08 -12.12
N MET A 37 3.91 -28.15 -13.22
CA MET A 37 3.05 -27.08 -13.72
C MET A 37 1.64 -27.63 -14.00
N ARG A 38 0.60 -26.80 -13.91
CA ARG A 38 -0.76 -27.22 -14.30
C ARG A 38 -0.82 -27.47 -15.81
N ILE A 39 -1.60 -28.48 -16.20
CA ILE A 39 -1.96 -28.73 -17.59
C ILE A 39 -2.93 -27.63 -18.03
N GLU A 40 -2.61 -26.94 -19.11
CA GLU A 40 -3.48 -26.00 -19.83
C GLU A 40 -3.96 -26.59 -21.16
N GLU A 41 -4.94 -25.95 -21.81
CA GLU A 41 -5.64 -26.46 -23.00
C GLU A 41 -4.70 -26.85 -24.16
N ASP A 42 -3.60 -26.11 -24.36
CA ASP A 42 -2.62 -26.33 -25.43
C ASP A 42 -1.35 -27.10 -24.97
N THR A 43 -1.39 -27.77 -23.81
CA THR A 43 -0.20 -28.47 -23.30
C THR A 43 -0.02 -29.81 -24.00
N LEU A 44 1.12 -30.01 -24.64
CA LEU A 44 1.56 -31.31 -25.12
C LEU A 44 2.01 -32.17 -23.92
N VAL A 45 1.29 -33.27 -23.66
CA VAL A 45 1.52 -34.14 -22.49
C VAL A 45 2.17 -35.46 -22.90
N ASN A 46 3.33 -35.76 -22.32
CA ASN A 46 4.23 -36.84 -22.74
C ASN A 46 4.63 -36.79 -24.24
N PRO A 47 4.99 -35.61 -24.79
CA PRO A 47 5.23 -35.52 -26.21
C PRO A 47 6.57 -36.13 -26.64
N THR A 48 6.64 -36.53 -27.90
CA THR A 48 7.92 -36.83 -28.56
C THR A 48 8.61 -35.56 -29.04
N TYR A 49 9.86 -35.71 -29.48
CA TYR A 49 10.62 -34.63 -30.09
C TYR A 49 9.92 -34.05 -31.33
N GLU A 50 9.41 -34.93 -32.20
CA GLU A 50 8.76 -34.56 -33.46
C GLU A 50 7.46 -33.78 -33.21
N GLU A 51 6.68 -34.18 -32.21
CA GLU A 51 5.42 -33.49 -31.85
C GLU A 51 5.69 -32.05 -31.37
N ILE A 52 6.73 -31.84 -30.55
CA ILE A 52 7.12 -30.50 -30.09
C ILE A 52 7.58 -29.65 -31.28
N GLN A 53 8.43 -30.20 -32.15
CA GLN A 53 8.95 -29.49 -33.31
C GLN A 53 7.85 -29.13 -34.33
N GLU A 54 6.90 -30.03 -34.56
CA GLU A 54 5.76 -29.77 -35.43
C GLU A 54 4.88 -28.65 -34.86
N GLU A 55 4.61 -28.66 -33.56
CA GLU A 55 3.84 -27.62 -32.89
C GLU A 55 4.54 -26.25 -32.95
N ILE A 56 5.85 -26.21 -32.68
CA ILE A 56 6.67 -24.99 -32.81
C ILE A 56 6.64 -24.48 -34.25
N LYS A 57 6.76 -25.36 -35.25
CA LYS A 57 6.69 -24.97 -36.66
C LYS A 57 5.33 -24.40 -37.05
N ASN A 58 4.24 -24.95 -36.49
CA ASN A 58 2.88 -24.55 -36.81
C ASN A 58 2.47 -23.24 -36.10
N LYS A 59 2.80 -23.10 -34.81
CA LYS A 59 2.33 -22.00 -33.95
C LYS A 59 3.41 -20.96 -33.62
N GLY A 60 4.68 -21.26 -33.86
CA GLY A 60 5.84 -20.50 -33.39
C GLY A 60 6.24 -20.81 -31.94
N TYR A 61 5.49 -21.67 -31.25
CA TYR A 61 5.78 -22.06 -29.88
C TYR A 61 5.19 -23.44 -29.55
N ALA A 62 5.66 -24.06 -28.47
CA ALA A 62 5.02 -25.21 -27.85
C ALA A 62 5.04 -25.08 -26.32
N PHE A 63 4.04 -25.68 -25.68
CA PHE A 63 4.03 -25.91 -24.24
C PHE A 63 4.06 -27.40 -23.99
N ALA A 64 5.09 -27.91 -23.30
CA ALA A 64 5.34 -29.34 -23.21
C ALA A 64 5.84 -29.80 -21.84
N GLY A 65 5.39 -30.99 -21.43
CA GLY A 65 5.90 -31.70 -20.25
C GLY A 65 5.39 -33.13 -20.14
N ASN A 66 6.00 -33.89 -19.24
CA ASN A 66 5.57 -35.26 -18.95
C ASN A 66 4.40 -35.25 -17.98
N ARG A 67 3.48 -36.21 -18.05
CA ARG A 67 2.37 -36.32 -17.11
C ARG A 67 2.89 -36.59 -15.69
N PHE A 68 2.38 -35.82 -14.73
CA PHE A 68 2.55 -36.10 -13.30
C PHE A 68 1.26 -36.66 -12.69
N ASP A 69 0.13 -35.95 -12.89
CA ASP A 69 -1.20 -36.38 -12.47
C ASP A 69 -2.27 -35.98 -13.51
N GLU A 70 -3.56 -35.99 -13.14
CA GLU A 70 -4.65 -35.59 -14.03
C GLU A 70 -4.64 -34.10 -14.38
N PHE A 71 -4.03 -33.27 -13.53
CA PHE A 71 -4.06 -31.81 -13.60
C PHE A 71 -2.70 -31.16 -13.84
N LYS A 72 -1.59 -31.92 -13.74
CA LYS A 72 -0.23 -31.39 -13.79
C LYS A 72 0.70 -32.19 -14.68
N ILE A 73 1.61 -31.46 -15.32
CA ILE A 73 2.84 -31.97 -15.91
C ILE A 73 4.01 -31.85 -14.93
N LYS A 74 5.05 -32.63 -15.19
CA LYS A 74 6.41 -32.52 -14.66
C LYS A 74 7.40 -32.26 -15.79
N ALA A 75 8.67 -32.09 -15.44
CA ALA A 75 9.75 -31.88 -16.39
C ALA A 75 9.80 -32.91 -17.52
N LEU A 76 10.20 -32.44 -18.71
CA LEU A 76 10.57 -33.29 -19.85
C LEU A 76 11.79 -34.15 -19.50
N ASP A 77 11.97 -35.24 -20.24
CA ASP A 77 13.15 -36.08 -20.09
C ASP A 77 14.41 -35.28 -20.46
N GLN A 78 15.48 -35.43 -19.69
CA GLN A 78 16.70 -34.61 -19.85
C GLN A 78 17.26 -34.70 -21.28
N ASN A 79 17.35 -35.90 -21.85
CA ASN A 79 17.84 -36.10 -23.22
C ASN A 79 16.99 -35.36 -24.26
N LEU A 80 15.68 -35.30 -24.07
CA LEU A 80 14.76 -34.59 -24.96
C LEU A 80 14.94 -33.07 -24.83
N LEU A 81 15.03 -32.58 -23.59
CA LEU A 81 15.29 -31.16 -23.33
C LEU A 81 16.64 -30.71 -23.93
N ASP A 82 17.70 -31.52 -23.77
CA ASP A 82 19.04 -31.23 -24.30
C ASP A 82 19.10 -31.20 -25.84
N GLN A 83 18.20 -31.94 -26.51
CA GLN A 83 18.02 -31.82 -27.96
C GLN A 83 17.33 -30.50 -28.32
N LEU A 84 16.22 -30.18 -27.63
CA LEU A 84 15.44 -28.95 -27.88
C LEU A 84 16.26 -27.68 -27.61
N LYS A 85 17.14 -27.68 -26.59
CA LYS A 85 18.07 -26.57 -26.28
C LYS A 85 18.93 -26.14 -27.48
N LYS A 86 19.18 -27.04 -28.43
CA LYS A 86 20.02 -26.77 -29.61
C LYS A 86 19.26 -26.17 -30.79
N GLU A 87 17.94 -26.27 -30.78
CA GLU A 87 17.11 -25.90 -31.94
C GLU A 87 16.10 -24.80 -31.65
N VAL A 88 15.61 -24.69 -30.40
CA VAL A 88 14.63 -23.67 -30.02
C VAL A 88 15.36 -22.39 -29.62
N ASP A 89 14.93 -21.25 -30.15
CA ASP A 89 15.56 -19.95 -29.89
C ASP A 89 15.45 -19.55 -28.42
N VAL A 90 14.27 -19.75 -27.82
CA VAL A 90 13.97 -19.40 -26.42
C VAL A 90 13.27 -20.53 -25.67
N ILE A 91 13.81 -20.92 -24.53
CA ILE A 91 13.18 -21.87 -23.60
C ILE A 91 12.82 -21.15 -22.31
N LEU A 92 11.55 -21.19 -21.94
CA LEU A 92 11.01 -20.64 -20.71
C LEU A 92 10.73 -21.80 -19.75
N ILE A 93 11.39 -21.79 -18.60
CA ILE A 93 11.29 -22.87 -17.60
C ILE A 93 10.64 -22.31 -16.33
N GLU A 94 9.47 -22.82 -15.93
CA GLU A 94 8.95 -22.55 -14.59
C GLU A 94 9.68 -23.43 -13.57
N ALA A 95 10.38 -22.75 -12.65
CA ALA A 95 11.03 -23.36 -11.52
C ALA A 95 10.24 -23.00 -10.24
N ASP A 96 9.83 -24.04 -9.51
CA ASP A 96 9.09 -24.06 -8.23
C ASP A 96 7.56 -24.01 -8.25
N GLY A 97 6.96 -24.76 -7.33
CA GLY A 97 5.53 -24.67 -6.99
C GLY A 97 5.24 -23.75 -5.79
N SER A 98 4.18 -22.94 -5.88
CA SER A 98 3.65 -22.16 -4.74
C SER A 98 2.26 -22.59 -4.27
N ARG A 99 1.71 -23.69 -4.82
CA ARG A 99 0.31 -24.12 -4.62
C ARG A 99 -0.72 -22.99 -4.83
N SER A 100 -0.49 -22.15 -5.85
CA SER A 100 -1.34 -21.00 -6.18
C SER A 100 -1.38 -19.89 -5.12
N MET A 101 -0.54 -19.95 -4.08
CA MET A 101 -0.36 -18.84 -3.15
C MET A 101 0.51 -17.74 -3.79
N PRO A 102 0.23 -16.45 -3.46
CA PRO A 102 0.95 -15.32 -4.03
C PRO A 102 2.39 -15.21 -3.52
N LEU A 103 2.66 -15.66 -2.29
CA LEU A 103 3.96 -15.64 -1.64
C LEU A 103 4.36 -17.06 -1.24
N LYS A 104 5.66 -17.28 -1.02
CA LYS A 104 6.16 -18.53 -0.46
C LYS A 104 7.52 -18.39 0.19
N VAL A 105 7.82 -19.36 1.03
CA VAL A 105 9.18 -19.72 1.42
C VAL A 105 9.61 -20.91 0.55
N PRO A 106 10.71 -20.80 -0.23
CA PRO A 106 11.25 -21.96 -0.94
C PRO A 106 11.73 -23.03 0.04
N ALA A 107 11.56 -24.30 -0.35
CA ALA A 107 12.20 -25.40 0.37
C ALA A 107 13.69 -25.48 0.05
N ASP A 108 14.47 -26.24 0.82
CA ASP A 108 15.92 -26.34 0.63
C ASP A 108 16.31 -26.82 -0.78
N TYR A 109 15.50 -27.70 -1.38
CA TYR A 109 15.69 -28.24 -2.73
C TYR A 109 15.14 -27.35 -3.86
N GLU A 110 14.47 -26.24 -3.54
CA GLU A 110 13.96 -25.27 -4.50
C GLU A 110 14.83 -23.99 -4.53
N PRO A 111 15.02 -23.33 -5.68
CA PRO A 111 14.54 -23.73 -6.99
C PRO A 111 15.41 -24.73 -7.73
N VAL A 112 14.75 -25.57 -8.53
CA VAL A 112 15.39 -26.47 -9.50
C VAL A 112 15.63 -25.69 -10.78
N ILE A 113 16.86 -25.20 -10.94
CA ILE A 113 17.28 -24.41 -12.10
C ILE A 113 18.06 -25.29 -13.05
N ASP A 114 17.80 -25.16 -14.35
CA ASP A 114 18.58 -25.83 -15.38
C ASP A 114 19.98 -25.18 -15.47
N GLU A 115 21.03 -26.01 -15.58
CA GLU A 115 22.43 -25.55 -15.57
C GLU A 115 22.77 -24.63 -16.74
N ASP A 116 22.03 -24.72 -17.86
CA ASP A 116 22.22 -23.89 -19.06
C ASP A 116 21.37 -22.60 -19.01
N THR A 117 20.78 -22.26 -17.85
CA THR A 117 19.97 -21.03 -17.70
C THR A 117 20.81 -19.78 -17.94
N ASP A 118 20.45 -18.99 -18.95
CA ASP A 118 21.08 -17.70 -19.26
C ASP A 118 20.57 -16.56 -18.36
N GLN A 119 19.28 -16.60 -17.98
CA GLN A 119 18.63 -15.56 -17.19
C GLN A 119 17.66 -16.15 -16.17
N ILE A 120 17.69 -15.59 -14.95
CA ILE A 120 16.72 -15.92 -13.91
C ILE A 120 15.81 -14.70 -13.69
N ILE A 121 14.50 -14.93 -13.74
CA ILE A 121 13.48 -13.93 -13.40
C ILE A 121 12.77 -14.38 -12.13
N LEU A 122 12.93 -13.61 -11.05
CA LEU A 122 12.30 -13.84 -9.76
C LEU A 122 10.98 -13.08 -9.67
N ILE A 123 9.88 -13.84 -9.61
CA ILE A 123 8.54 -13.29 -9.46
C ILE A 123 8.14 -13.26 -7.99
N THR A 124 7.66 -12.11 -7.54
CA THR A 124 6.89 -11.97 -6.29
C THR A 124 5.61 -11.17 -6.53
N SER A 125 4.69 -11.16 -5.58
CA SER A 125 3.37 -10.53 -5.75
C SER A 125 2.95 -9.69 -4.56
N MET A 126 2.34 -8.55 -4.84
CA MET A 126 1.75 -7.67 -3.82
C MET A 126 0.41 -8.16 -3.28
N LYS A 127 -0.22 -9.19 -3.88
CA LYS A 127 -1.52 -9.73 -3.44
C LYS A 127 -1.56 -10.25 -2.00
N GLY A 128 -0.40 -10.59 -1.44
CA GLY A 128 -0.28 -11.03 -0.05
C GLY A 128 -0.21 -9.89 0.96
N LEU A 129 0.12 -8.67 0.53
CA LEU A 129 0.32 -7.52 1.43
C LEU A 129 -0.95 -7.22 2.23
N GLY A 130 -0.81 -7.02 3.53
CA GLY A 130 -1.92 -6.72 4.45
C GLY A 130 -2.80 -7.92 4.82
N LYS A 131 -2.45 -9.14 4.39
CA LYS A 131 -3.17 -10.38 4.75
C LYS A 131 -2.37 -11.20 5.75
N ARG A 132 -3.03 -12.16 6.42
CA ARG A 132 -2.37 -13.06 7.38
C ARG A 132 -1.45 -14.03 6.63
N VAL A 133 -0.29 -14.30 7.21
CA VAL A 133 0.73 -15.19 6.67
C VAL A 133 0.13 -16.54 6.25
N LYS A 134 -0.66 -17.19 7.12
CA LYS A 134 -1.24 -18.51 6.86
C LYS A 134 -2.14 -18.58 5.62
N ASP A 135 -2.73 -17.46 5.23
CA ASP A 135 -3.70 -17.39 4.14
C ASP A 135 -3.01 -17.20 2.77
N VAL A 136 -1.77 -16.69 2.76
CA VAL A 136 -1.14 -16.17 1.53
C VAL A 136 0.32 -16.59 1.31
N VAL A 137 0.98 -17.19 2.30
CA VAL A 137 2.39 -17.61 2.19
C VAL A 137 2.47 -19.13 2.19
N HIS A 138 2.98 -19.74 1.12
CA HIS A 138 3.21 -21.17 1.09
C HIS A 138 4.46 -21.54 1.93
N ARG A 139 4.34 -22.56 2.79
CA ARG A 139 5.42 -23.10 3.63
C ARG A 139 6.03 -22.07 4.61
N TYR A 140 5.20 -21.19 5.15
CA TYR A 140 5.65 -20.18 6.11
C TYR A 140 6.27 -20.80 7.38
N GLU A 141 5.92 -22.05 7.69
CA GLU A 141 6.45 -22.84 8.79
C GLU A 141 7.97 -23.09 8.68
N LEU A 142 8.53 -23.06 7.46
CA LEU A 142 9.98 -23.22 7.25
C LEU A 142 10.81 -22.05 7.81
N LEU A 143 10.19 -20.90 8.05
CA LEU A 143 10.81 -19.74 8.68
C LEU A 143 10.25 -19.46 10.08
N ASP A 144 9.52 -20.41 10.67
CA ASP A 144 8.87 -20.26 11.99
C ASP A 144 8.04 -18.96 12.10
N LEU A 145 7.36 -18.60 11.02
CA LEU A 145 6.54 -17.39 10.97
C LEU A 145 5.23 -17.61 11.73
N ASP A 146 4.85 -16.63 12.55
CA ASP A 146 3.54 -16.59 13.19
C ASP A 146 2.43 -16.58 12.11
N PRO A 147 1.51 -17.57 12.11
CA PRO A 147 0.44 -17.68 11.12
C PRO A 147 -0.54 -16.48 11.13
N GLU A 148 -0.68 -15.79 12.26
CA GLU A 148 -1.57 -14.63 12.43
C GLU A 148 -0.88 -13.31 12.08
N LYS A 149 0.44 -13.31 11.92
CA LYS A 149 1.20 -12.11 11.52
C LYS A 149 0.67 -11.59 10.18
N ILE A 150 0.54 -10.27 10.09
CA ILE A 150 0.20 -9.59 8.84
C ILE A 150 1.44 -9.45 7.98
N VAL A 151 1.32 -9.79 6.69
CA VAL A 151 2.38 -9.61 5.70
C VAL A 151 2.57 -8.12 5.41
N ASP A 152 3.78 -7.62 5.68
CA ASP A 152 4.23 -6.28 5.35
C ASP A 152 5.27 -6.30 4.21
N GLY A 153 5.73 -5.12 3.79
CA GLY A 153 6.74 -4.99 2.73
C GLY A 153 8.07 -5.66 3.11
N ALA A 154 8.47 -5.58 4.39
CA ALA A 154 9.72 -6.14 4.88
C ALA A 154 9.74 -7.67 4.78
N LEU A 155 8.62 -8.33 5.10
CA LEU A 155 8.46 -9.77 4.96
C LEU A 155 8.50 -10.20 3.48
N ILE A 156 7.86 -9.44 2.57
CA ILE A 156 7.95 -9.72 1.13
C ILE A 156 9.40 -9.58 0.65
N GLN A 157 10.11 -8.52 1.06
CA GLN A 157 11.53 -8.35 0.74
C GLN A 157 12.40 -9.48 1.33
N GLN A 158 12.08 -9.98 2.53
CA GLN A 158 12.78 -11.12 3.12
C GLN A 158 12.68 -12.36 2.24
N PHE A 159 11.50 -12.65 1.68
CA PHE A 159 11.32 -13.78 0.75
C PHE A 159 12.14 -13.60 -0.53
N VAL A 160 12.16 -12.38 -1.10
CA VAL A 160 12.99 -12.06 -2.27
C VAL A 160 14.48 -12.25 -1.94
N ARG A 161 14.95 -11.71 -0.81
CA ARG A 161 16.35 -11.84 -0.37
C ARG A 161 16.76 -13.29 -0.12
N TYR A 162 15.83 -14.19 0.24
CA TYR A 162 16.13 -15.62 0.33
C TYR A 162 16.61 -16.16 -1.02
N TYR A 163 15.92 -15.83 -2.11
CA TYR A 163 16.32 -16.23 -3.45
C TYR A 163 17.63 -15.58 -3.90
N LEU A 164 17.80 -14.29 -3.64
CA LEU A 164 19.00 -13.55 -4.03
C LEU A 164 20.28 -14.06 -3.36
N LYS A 165 20.19 -14.74 -2.20
CA LYS A 165 21.36 -15.41 -1.59
C LYS A 165 21.95 -16.50 -2.49
N ARG A 166 21.10 -17.20 -3.25
CA ARG A 166 21.51 -18.26 -4.20
C ARG A 166 21.69 -17.71 -5.61
N TYR A 167 20.90 -16.70 -5.99
CA TYR A 167 20.86 -16.13 -7.33
C TYR A 167 20.96 -14.60 -7.26
N PRO A 168 22.15 -14.04 -6.97
CA PRO A 168 22.32 -12.60 -6.76
C PRO A 168 21.99 -11.76 -8.00
N ASP A 169 22.14 -12.32 -9.18
CA ASP A 169 21.91 -11.65 -10.47
C ASP A 169 20.50 -11.84 -11.03
N ALA A 170 19.59 -12.46 -10.26
CA ALA A 170 18.21 -12.66 -10.69
C ALA A 170 17.49 -11.32 -10.88
N VAL A 171 16.80 -11.17 -12.01
CA VAL A 171 15.96 -10.01 -12.28
C VAL A 171 14.66 -10.15 -11.50
N ILE A 172 14.38 -9.19 -10.62
CA ILE A 172 13.19 -9.21 -9.78
C ILE A 172 12.04 -8.53 -10.52
N GLU A 173 10.87 -9.18 -10.56
CA GLU A 173 9.64 -8.56 -11.03
C GLU A 173 8.53 -8.69 -9.97
N VAL A 174 7.95 -7.56 -9.60
CA VAL A 174 6.85 -7.51 -8.64
C VAL A 174 5.53 -7.39 -9.38
N LYS A 175 4.64 -8.37 -9.18
CA LYS A 175 3.34 -8.40 -9.85
C LYS A 175 2.24 -7.78 -8.99
N GLN A 176 1.29 -7.14 -9.68
CA GLN A 176 0.04 -6.61 -9.13
C GLN A 176 0.17 -5.53 -8.04
N PRO A 177 1.08 -4.53 -8.16
CA PRO A 177 1.03 -3.39 -7.26
C PRO A 177 -0.23 -2.55 -7.50
N GLU A 178 -1.05 -2.39 -6.47
CA GLU A 178 -2.26 -1.56 -6.48
C GLU A 178 -2.04 -0.27 -5.66
N GLY A 179 -2.22 0.88 -6.31
CA GLY A 179 -2.07 2.20 -5.68
C GLY A 179 -0.62 2.65 -5.49
N LEU A 180 -0.45 3.89 -5.01
CA LEU A 180 0.86 4.56 -4.95
C LEU A 180 1.87 3.82 -4.04
N TYR A 181 1.45 3.42 -2.84
CA TYR A 181 2.32 2.73 -1.88
C TYR A 181 2.88 1.42 -2.42
N GLN A 182 2.02 0.57 -3.00
CA GLN A 182 2.47 -0.72 -3.53
C GLN A 182 3.37 -0.56 -4.74
N ARG A 183 3.17 0.47 -5.56
CA ARG A 183 4.06 0.81 -6.69
C ARG A 183 5.43 1.26 -6.20
N ALA A 184 5.48 2.09 -5.16
CA ALA A 184 6.74 2.50 -4.53
C ALA A 184 7.47 1.30 -3.90
N LEU A 185 6.77 0.46 -3.14
CA LEU A 185 7.32 -0.79 -2.59
C LEU A 185 7.83 -1.73 -3.68
N ALA A 186 7.06 -1.90 -4.77
CA ALA A 186 7.45 -2.74 -5.90
C ALA A 186 8.77 -2.25 -6.49
N SER A 187 8.89 -0.96 -6.75
CA SER A 187 10.14 -0.36 -7.26
C SER A 187 11.32 -0.62 -6.33
N LEU A 188 11.16 -0.39 -5.01
CA LEU A 188 12.20 -0.67 -4.01
C LEU A 188 12.63 -2.15 -4.02
N ILE A 189 11.67 -3.07 -4.06
CA ILE A 189 11.94 -4.52 -4.11
C ILE A 189 12.64 -4.92 -5.40
N GLU A 190 12.20 -4.41 -6.55
CA GLU A 190 12.80 -4.70 -7.86
C GLU A 190 14.26 -4.25 -7.96
N HIS A 191 14.62 -3.17 -7.25
CA HIS A 191 16.00 -2.67 -7.16
C HIS A 191 16.74 -3.18 -5.91
N ASN A 192 16.15 -4.11 -5.15
CA ASN A 192 16.70 -4.64 -3.90
C ASN A 192 17.12 -3.56 -2.87
N VAL A 193 16.43 -2.43 -2.87
CA VAL A 193 16.61 -1.34 -1.89
C VAL A 193 15.75 -1.63 -0.66
N ASP A 194 16.27 -1.33 0.54
CA ASP A 194 15.55 -1.53 1.80
C ASP A 194 14.17 -0.86 1.76
N VAL A 195 13.10 -1.65 1.91
CA VAL A 195 11.72 -1.15 1.87
C VAL A 195 11.33 -0.35 3.11
N THR A 196 12.10 -0.45 4.20
CA THR A 196 11.83 0.28 5.45
C THR A 196 12.16 1.77 5.38
N CYS A 197 12.78 2.23 4.27
CA CYS A 197 12.98 3.65 4.00
C CYS A 197 11.68 4.41 3.70
N ILE A 198 10.57 3.70 3.48
CA ILE A 198 9.24 4.27 3.34
C ILE A 198 8.27 3.68 4.36
N GLN A 199 7.28 4.48 4.78
CA GLN A 199 6.24 4.06 5.73
C GLN A 199 4.87 4.09 5.05
N LYS A 200 4.03 3.09 5.32
CA LYS A 200 2.68 2.99 4.72
C LYS A 200 1.83 4.22 5.04
N GLU A 201 2.00 4.75 6.24
CA GLU A 201 1.28 5.88 6.81
C GLU A 201 1.53 7.16 6.00
N TRP A 202 2.72 7.31 5.39
CA TRP A 202 3.00 8.43 4.49
C TRP A 202 2.13 8.39 3.23
N PHE A 203 1.62 7.22 2.83
CA PHE A 203 0.76 7.06 1.66
C PHE A 203 -0.73 7.04 2.01
N MET A 204 -1.10 7.35 3.25
CA MET A 204 -2.50 7.54 3.61
C MET A 204 -2.91 8.98 3.33
N PRO A 205 -4.13 9.22 2.80
CA PRO A 205 -4.66 10.57 2.64
C PRO A 205 -4.80 11.26 3.99
N GLN A 206 -4.99 12.59 4.01
CA GLN A 206 -5.28 13.30 5.27
C GLN A 206 -6.51 12.67 5.97
N PRO A 207 -6.43 12.43 7.30
CA PRO A 207 -7.57 12.00 8.10
C PRO A 207 -8.82 12.84 7.85
N LYS A 208 -9.95 12.16 7.67
CA LYS A 208 -11.25 12.83 7.62
C LYS A 208 -11.83 12.94 9.04
N LEU A 209 -12.64 13.98 9.26
CA LEU A 209 -13.33 14.23 10.51
C LEU A 209 -14.85 14.09 10.32
N VAL A 210 -15.46 13.12 10.99
CA VAL A 210 -16.91 12.94 11.00
C VAL A 210 -17.46 13.49 12.31
N LEU A 211 -18.27 14.54 12.22
CA LEU A 211 -19.00 15.14 13.34
C LEU A 211 -20.40 14.56 13.41
N LEU A 212 -20.66 13.73 14.43
CA LEU A 212 -21.96 13.16 14.75
C LEU A 212 -22.65 14.05 15.78
N GLY A 213 -23.53 14.93 15.29
CA GLY A 213 -24.11 16.03 16.04
C GLY A 213 -23.73 17.37 15.45
N ALA A 214 -24.72 18.19 15.14
CA ALA A 214 -24.61 19.53 14.55
C ALA A 214 -24.90 20.64 15.59
N GLY A 215 -24.56 20.40 16.86
CA GLY A 215 -24.71 21.39 17.94
C GLY A 215 -23.69 22.54 17.89
N HIS A 216 -23.79 23.47 18.84
CA HIS A 216 -22.89 24.63 18.90
C HIS A 216 -21.41 24.27 18.97
N VAL A 217 -21.04 23.21 19.72
CA VAL A 217 -19.64 22.77 19.81
C VAL A 217 -19.11 22.35 18.43
N SER A 218 -19.90 21.60 17.67
CA SER A 218 -19.54 21.12 16.33
C SER A 218 -19.22 22.24 15.36
N GLN A 219 -19.90 23.39 15.46
CA GLN A 219 -19.64 24.56 14.61
C GLN A 219 -18.25 25.14 14.86
N TYR A 220 -17.74 25.10 16.10
CA TYR A 220 -16.38 25.55 16.40
C TYR A 220 -15.33 24.48 16.06
N VAL A 221 -15.69 23.20 16.24
CA VAL A 221 -14.83 22.08 15.84
C VAL A 221 -14.61 22.11 14.33
N GLU A 222 -15.67 22.27 13.53
CA GLU A 222 -15.59 22.34 12.07
C GLU A 222 -14.71 23.49 11.57
N LYS A 223 -14.89 24.71 12.10
CA LYS A 223 -14.02 25.85 11.74
C LYS A 223 -12.56 25.60 12.07
N THR A 224 -12.30 25.00 13.24
CA THR A 224 -10.94 24.66 13.65
C THR A 224 -10.36 23.56 12.76
N ALA A 225 -11.17 22.55 12.42
CA ALA A 225 -10.80 21.46 11.54
C ALA A 225 -10.47 21.96 10.12
N HIS A 226 -11.24 22.90 9.58
CA HIS A 226 -10.95 23.56 8.32
C HIS A 226 -9.60 24.29 8.33
N LEU A 227 -9.31 25.05 9.39
CA LEU A 227 -8.00 25.72 9.56
C LEU A 227 -6.81 24.73 9.66
N LEU A 228 -7.10 23.47 9.98
CA LEU A 228 -6.14 22.38 10.12
C LEU A 228 -6.17 21.41 8.91
N ASP A 229 -6.82 21.82 7.82
CA ASP A 229 -6.94 21.08 6.56
C ASP A 229 -7.64 19.71 6.67
N PHE A 230 -8.55 19.54 7.63
CA PHE A 230 -9.37 18.34 7.72
C PHE A 230 -10.55 18.39 6.75
N TYR A 231 -10.76 17.29 6.02
CA TYR A 231 -12.02 17.04 5.33
C TYR A 231 -13.10 16.69 6.36
N THR A 232 -14.11 17.53 6.48
CA THR A 232 -15.14 17.44 7.51
C THR A 232 -16.49 17.04 6.94
N ILE A 233 -17.10 16.02 7.57
CA ILE A 233 -18.45 15.53 7.30
C ILE A 233 -19.29 15.77 8.54
N VAL A 234 -20.41 16.49 8.41
CA VAL A 234 -21.32 16.78 9.53
C VAL A 234 -22.62 16.01 9.34
N ILE A 235 -23.06 15.29 10.36
CA ILE A 235 -24.28 14.49 10.33
C ILE A 235 -25.13 14.80 11.56
N ASP A 236 -26.40 15.13 11.35
CA ASP A 236 -27.42 15.31 12.40
C ASP A 236 -28.80 15.04 11.81
N ASN A 237 -29.79 14.70 12.64
CA ASN A 237 -31.14 14.37 12.18
C ASN A 237 -32.09 15.59 12.15
N ARG A 238 -31.56 16.80 12.37
CA ARG A 238 -32.35 18.03 12.39
C ARG A 238 -31.90 18.99 11.30
N GLU A 239 -32.84 19.32 10.42
CA GLU A 239 -32.62 20.18 9.26
C GLU A 239 -32.17 21.59 9.67
N GLU A 240 -32.70 22.10 10.78
CA GLU A 240 -32.35 23.43 11.28
C GLU A 240 -30.92 23.53 11.84
N PHE A 241 -30.22 22.39 11.99
CA PHE A 241 -28.81 22.33 12.43
C PHE A 241 -27.87 21.78 11.35
N ALA A 242 -28.21 20.66 10.70
CA ALA A 242 -27.42 20.08 9.62
C ALA A 242 -27.70 20.76 8.28
N ASN A 243 -27.20 21.98 8.11
CA ASN A 243 -27.25 22.68 6.83
C ASN A 243 -26.00 23.53 6.58
N LYS A 244 -25.73 23.82 5.30
CA LYS A 244 -24.55 24.58 4.83
C LYS A 244 -24.53 26.04 5.25
N ASN A 245 -25.66 26.61 5.68
CA ASN A 245 -25.67 28.00 6.18
C ASN A 245 -25.03 28.07 7.58
N ILE A 246 -25.03 26.97 8.33
CA ILE A 246 -24.43 26.87 9.66
C ILE A 246 -23.00 26.31 9.58
N PHE A 247 -22.79 25.28 8.76
CA PHE A 247 -21.49 24.64 8.54
C PHE A 247 -20.96 25.02 7.16
N THR A 248 -20.34 26.18 7.09
CA THR A 248 -19.91 26.80 5.83
C THR A 248 -18.63 26.20 5.27
N GLU A 249 -17.78 25.65 6.13
CA GLU A 249 -16.45 25.13 5.77
C GLU A 249 -16.42 23.60 5.64
N ALA A 250 -17.40 22.90 6.21
CA ALA A 250 -17.58 21.47 6.08
C ALA A 250 -17.67 21.11 4.61
N GLN A 251 -17.05 20.03 4.16
CA GLN A 251 -17.17 19.55 2.79
C GLN A 251 -18.53 18.89 2.57
N GLU A 252 -19.03 18.16 3.57
CA GLU A 252 -20.32 17.47 3.52
C GLU A 252 -21.17 17.76 4.75
N VAL A 253 -22.48 17.91 4.52
CA VAL A 253 -23.47 18.08 5.59
C VAL A 253 -24.69 17.24 5.24
N HIS A 254 -25.00 16.26 6.09
CA HIS A 254 -26.08 15.30 5.86
C HIS A 254 -27.11 15.39 6.97
N CYS A 255 -28.37 15.69 6.59
CA CYS A 255 -29.50 15.71 7.50
C CYS A 255 -30.23 14.36 7.47
N VAL A 256 -29.79 13.40 8.29
CA VAL A 256 -30.30 12.01 8.32
C VAL A 256 -30.39 11.47 9.74
N ASN A 257 -31.18 10.41 9.94
CA ASN A 257 -31.19 9.69 11.21
C ASN A 257 -29.84 9.05 11.51
N TYR A 258 -29.42 9.03 12.77
CA TYR A 258 -28.13 8.45 13.15
C TYR A 258 -28.06 6.95 12.88
N GLU A 259 -29.21 6.27 12.87
CA GLU A 259 -29.39 4.88 12.45
C GLU A 259 -28.93 4.61 11.01
N GLU A 260 -28.78 5.63 10.18
CA GLU A 260 -28.37 5.54 8.78
C GLU A 260 -27.05 6.30 8.51
N ALA A 261 -26.36 6.81 9.54
CA ALA A 261 -25.19 7.66 9.37
C ALA A 261 -23.99 6.96 8.70
N GLU A 262 -23.86 5.65 8.88
CA GLU A 262 -22.75 4.83 8.36
C GLU A 262 -22.65 4.84 6.83
N GLN A 263 -23.74 5.14 6.12
CA GLN A 263 -23.72 5.22 4.66
C GLN A 263 -22.85 6.39 4.15
N TYR A 264 -22.60 7.38 5.01
CA TYR A 264 -21.76 8.54 4.74
C TYR A 264 -20.39 8.46 5.42
N PHE A 265 -20.10 7.34 6.10
CA PHE A 265 -18.81 7.18 6.75
C PHE A 265 -17.71 6.95 5.70
N PRO A 266 -16.56 7.63 5.82
CA PRO A 266 -15.43 7.35 4.97
C PRO A 266 -14.94 5.90 5.13
N LYS A 267 -14.34 5.34 4.06
CA LYS A 267 -13.76 3.98 4.09
C LYS A 267 -12.33 3.98 4.61
N GLU A 268 -11.73 5.16 4.72
CA GLU A 268 -10.35 5.34 5.13
C GLU A 268 -10.16 4.99 6.62
N GLU A 269 -9.22 4.09 6.91
CA GLU A 269 -8.95 3.58 8.27
C GLU A 269 -8.44 4.66 9.24
N ASN A 270 -7.99 5.81 8.71
CA ASN A 270 -7.49 6.92 9.50
C ASN A 270 -8.56 7.99 9.81
N THR A 271 -9.84 7.64 9.73
CA THR A 271 -10.96 8.55 10.02
C THR A 271 -11.08 8.85 11.52
N CYS A 272 -11.42 10.08 11.86
CA CYS A 272 -11.71 10.54 13.22
C CYS A 272 -13.22 10.76 13.40
N TYR A 273 -13.83 10.15 14.41
CA TYR A 273 -15.24 10.32 14.75
C TYR A 273 -15.39 11.14 16.03
N VAL A 274 -16.17 12.21 15.97
CA VAL A 274 -16.47 13.09 17.11
C VAL A 274 -17.97 13.07 17.36
N ILE A 275 -18.35 12.49 18.51
CA ILE A 275 -19.75 12.30 18.90
C ILE A 275 -20.14 13.40 19.89
N VAL A 276 -20.97 14.32 19.42
CA VAL A 276 -21.41 15.54 20.10
C VAL A 276 -22.91 15.76 19.94
N THR A 277 -23.70 14.69 20.13
CA THR A 277 -25.16 14.72 19.99
C THR A 277 -25.85 15.39 21.20
N ARG A 278 -27.19 15.55 21.15
CA ARG A 278 -27.97 16.19 22.24
C ARG A 278 -28.37 15.24 23.38
N GLY A 279 -28.05 13.94 23.33
CA GLY A 279 -28.61 13.01 24.32
C GLY A 279 -28.01 11.62 24.34
N HIS A 280 -28.20 10.95 25.48
CA HIS A 280 -27.62 9.63 25.78
C HIS A 280 -27.97 8.53 24.77
N LYS A 281 -29.18 8.58 24.19
CA LYS A 281 -29.63 7.57 23.23
C LYS A 281 -28.84 7.67 21.92
N ASP A 282 -28.76 8.88 21.37
CA ASP A 282 -28.12 9.14 20.09
C ASP A 282 -26.59 8.97 20.19
N ASP A 283 -25.98 9.38 21.32
CA ASP A 283 -24.55 9.13 21.59
C ASP A 283 -24.22 7.63 21.53
N LYS A 284 -25.06 6.79 22.14
CA LYS A 284 -24.87 5.33 22.12
C LYS A 284 -25.02 4.75 20.70
N VAL A 285 -26.01 5.21 19.93
CA VAL A 285 -26.21 4.78 18.53
C VAL A 285 -24.99 5.14 17.68
N CYS A 286 -24.53 6.39 17.78
CA CYS A 286 -23.35 6.89 17.07
C CYS A 286 -22.09 6.13 17.47
N LEU A 287 -21.89 5.89 18.77
CA LEU A 287 -20.70 5.20 19.27
C LEU A 287 -20.63 3.78 18.74
N LYS A 288 -21.73 3.02 18.75
CA LYS A 288 -21.75 1.66 18.18
C LYS A 288 -21.30 1.65 16.72
N LYS A 289 -21.87 2.54 15.89
CA LYS A 289 -21.55 2.63 14.47
C LYS A 289 -20.09 3.00 14.23
N ALA A 290 -19.54 3.92 15.01
CA ALA A 290 -18.14 4.33 14.94
C ALA A 290 -17.19 3.20 15.38
N LEU A 291 -17.55 2.44 16.42
CA LEU A 291 -16.78 1.29 16.91
C LEU A 291 -16.74 0.12 15.92
N ASP A 292 -17.76 -0.01 15.07
CA ASP A 292 -17.77 -1.00 13.99
C ASP A 292 -16.87 -0.60 12.81
N GLN A 293 -16.32 0.62 12.80
CA GLN A 293 -15.37 1.08 11.79
C GLN A 293 -13.92 0.92 12.25
N LYS A 294 -13.02 0.85 11.27
CA LYS A 294 -11.59 1.15 11.53
C LYS A 294 -11.42 2.66 11.59
N ALA A 295 -11.00 3.16 12.74
CA ALA A 295 -10.86 4.58 13.00
C ALA A 295 -9.50 4.90 13.63
N LEU A 296 -8.96 6.07 13.31
CA LEU A 296 -7.82 6.66 14.01
C LEU A 296 -8.20 7.17 15.40
N TYR A 297 -9.44 7.67 15.53
CA TYR A 297 -9.92 8.31 16.73
C TYR A 297 -11.43 8.17 16.85
N VAL A 298 -11.90 7.83 18.05
CA VAL A 298 -13.33 7.89 18.40
C VAL A 298 -13.45 8.64 19.72
N GLY A 299 -14.06 9.82 19.67
CA GLY A 299 -14.27 10.69 20.81
C GLY A 299 -15.76 10.90 21.10
N MET A 300 -16.15 10.87 22.37
CA MET A 300 -17.53 11.10 22.78
C MET A 300 -17.62 12.14 23.89
N ILE A 301 -18.46 13.16 23.66
CA ILE A 301 -18.70 14.19 24.67
C ILE A 301 -19.59 13.67 25.80
N GLY A 302 -19.30 14.11 27.03
CA GLY A 302 -20.17 13.84 28.17
C GLY A 302 -19.46 14.06 29.50
N SER A 303 -20.22 14.24 30.57
CA SER A 303 -19.66 14.21 31.92
C SER A 303 -19.15 12.80 32.25
N LYS A 304 -18.18 12.69 33.17
CA LYS A 304 -17.62 11.38 33.59
C LYS A 304 -18.70 10.37 33.97
N GLY A 305 -19.74 10.82 34.70
CA GLY A 305 -20.87 9.97 35.07
C GLY A 305 -21.75 9.55 33.89
N LYS A 306 -21.96 10.45 32.91
CA LYS A 306 -22.70 10.14 31.67
C LYS A 306 -21.95 9.12 30.83
N VAL A 307 -20.65 9.34 30.62
CA VAL A 307 -19.78 8.44 29.86
C VAL A 307 -19.80 7.05 30.47
N LYS A 308 -19.59 6.95 31.79
CA LYS A 308 -19.57 5.67 32.50
C LYS A 308 -20.85 4.86 32.23
N LYS A 309 -22.03 5.47 32.35
CA LYS A 309 -23.31 4.79 32.09
C LYS A 309 -23.42 4.27 30.66
N THR A 310 -22.96 5.04 29.67
CA THR A 310 -22.98 4.59 28.27
C THR A 310 -22.03 3.42 28.05
N MET A 311 -20.82 3.47 28.62
CA MET A 311 -19.83 2.39 28.52
C MET A 311 -20.31 1.11 29.21
N ASP A 312 -20.81 1.21 30.45
CA ASP A 312 -21.35 0.07 31.21
C ASP A 312 -22.47 -0.62 30.40
N ALA A 313 -23.36 0.16 29.79
CA ALA A 313 -24.46 -0.37 28.96
C ALA A 313 -24.02 -0.97 27.62
N LEU A 314 -22.79 -0.72 27.14
CA LEU A 314 -22.23 -1.39 25.96
C LEU A 314 -21.52 -2.68 26.35
N ILE A 315 -20.83 -2.69 27.51
CA ILE A 315 -20.24 -3.91 28.08
C ILE A 315 -21.33 -4.95 28.35
N GLU A 316 -22.46 -4.53 28.95
CA GLU A 316 -23.62 -5.40 29.19
C GLU A 316 -24.22 -5.98 27.89
N GLU A 317 -24.06 -5.28 26.76
CA GLU A 317 -24.50 -5.73 25.43
C GLU A 317 -23.46 -6.61 24.72
N GLY A 318 -22.30 -6.87 25.34
CA GLY A 318 -21.27 -7.78 24.85
C GLY A 318 -20.16 -7.13 24.02
N TYR A 319 -20.03 -5.79 24.04
CA TYR A 319 -18.88 -5.13 23.40
C TYR A 319 -17.58 -5.43 24.15
N ASP A 320 -16.50 -5.60 23.39
CA ASP A 320 -15.17 -5.85 23.93
C ASP A 320 -14.67 -4.62 24.73
N GLU A 321 -14.34 -4.83 26.01
CA GLU A 321 -13.80 -3.79 26.88
C GLU A 321 -12.50 -3.18 26.35
N SER A 322 -11.68 -3.96 25.63
CA SER A 322 -10.42 -3.47 25.05
C SER A 322 -10.66 -2.45 23.92
N LEU A 323 -11.75 -2.61 23.18
CA LEU A 323 -12.19 -1.65 22.16
C LEU A 323 -12.75 -0.39 22.81
N LEU A 324 -13.59 -0.54 23.84
CA LEU A 324 -14.18 0.59 24.57
C LEU A 324 -13.12 1.46 25.27
N LYS A 325 -12.02 0.86 25.74
CA LYS A 325 -10.88 1.60 26.34
C LYS A 325 -10.18 2.55 25.37
N GLN A 326 -10.34 2.35 24.06
CA GLN A 326 -9.76 3.23 23.03
C GLN A 326 -10.65 4.46 22.76
N VAL A 327 -11.86 4.53 23.32
CA VAL A 327 -12.76 5.66 23.14
C VAL A 327 -12.37 6.81 24.07
N HIS A 328 -12.16 7.99 23.50
CA HIS A 328 -11.85 9.21 24.23
C HIS A 328 -13.12 9.85 24.80
N ALA A 329 -13.45 9.50 26.04
CA ALA A 329 -14.65 9.95 26.71
C ALA A 329 -14.40 10.20 28.22
N PRO A 330 -14.53 11.44 28.73
CA PRO A 330 -14.87 12.66 28.00
C PRO A 330 -13.83 13.02 26.94
N ILE A 331 -14.33 13.49 25.80
CA ILE A 331 -13.51 13.90 24.65
C ILE A 331 -12.63 15.13 24.95
N GLY A 332 -11.45 15.19 24.34
CA GLY A 332 -10.56 16.34 24.34
C GLY A 332 -9.54 16.37 25.49
N LEU A 333 -8.45 17.11 25.31
CA LEU A 333 -7.41 17.27 26.32
C LEU A 333 -7.96 18.00 27.57
N PRO A 334 -7.53 17.62 28.80
CA PRO A 334 -8.03 18.19 30.05
C PRO A 334 -7.45 19.60 30.34
N ILE A 335 -7.82 20.58 29.51
CA ILE A 335 -7.36 21.97 29.59
C ILE A 335 -8.31 22.89 30.38
N ASN A 336 -9.27 22.32 31.11
CA ASN A 336 -10.32 23.04 31.85
C ASN A 336 -11.18 23.95 30.95
N SER A 337 -11.52 23.48 29.76
CA SER A 337 -12.37 24.18 28.79
C SER A 337 -13.77 24.44 29.34
N GLN A 338 -14.32 25.62 29.06
CA GLN A 338 -15.65 26.06 29.51
C GLN A 338 -16.52 26.53 28.35
N THR A 339 -15.94 27.22 27.37
CA THR A 339 -16.68 27.72 26.20
C THR A 339 -16.69 26.69 25.05
N PRO A 340 -17.68 26.74 24.12
CA PRO A 340 -17.67 25.88 22.95
C PRO A 340 -16.39 25.96 22.10
N ALA A 341 -15.77 27.15 22.02
CA ALA A 341 -14.51 27.35 21.31
C ALA A 341 -13.33 26.68 22.04
N GLU A 342 -13.24 26.82 23.36
CA GLU A 342 -12.21 26.12 24.16
C GLU A 342 -12.38 24.60 24.11
N ILE A 343 -13.63 24.11 24.11
CA ILE A 343 -13.92 22.68 23.94
C ILE A 343 -13.48 22.22 22.55
N ALA A 344 -13.75 22.99 21.50
CA ALA A 344 -13.29 22.66 20.15
C ALA A 344 -11.76 22.59 20.06
N ILE A 345 -11.04 23.54 20.65
CA ILE A 345 -9.58 23.52 20.73
C ILE A 345 -9.09 22.28 21.50
N SER A 346 -9.73 21.95 22.63
CA SER A 346 -9.42 20.75 23.43
C SER A 346 -9.57 19.46 22.63
N ILE A 347 -10.66 19.32 21.86
CA ILE A 347 -10.94 18.17 20.99
C ILE A 347 -9.90 18.09 19.87
N MET A 348 -9.71 19.18 19.12
CA MET A 348 -8.78 19.18 17.99
C MET A 348 -7.33 19.00 18.44
N ALA A 349 -6.94 19.50 19.62
CA ALA A 349 -5.62 19.26 20.18
C ALA A 349 -5.38 17.77 20.53
N GLU A 350 -6.40 17.07 21.05
CA GLU A 350 -6.32 15.63 21.30
C GLU A 350 -6.21 14.85 19.98
N ILE A 351 -7.03 15.19 18.99
CA ILE A 351 -6.98 14.58 17.65
C ILE A 351 -5.60 14.81 17.02
N ILE A 352 -5.04 16.02 17.08
CA ILE A 352 -3.69 16.32 16.57
C ILE A 352 -2.64 15.49 17.30
N GLN A 353 -2.73 15.39 18.63
CA GLN A 353 -1.78 14.62 19.44
C GLN A 353 -1.69 13.17 18.95
N ILE A 354 -2.82 12.54 18.61
CA ILE A 354 -2.90 11.15 18.12
C ILE A 354 -2.55 11.06 16.63
N LYS A 355 -3.07 11.98 15.80
CA LYS A 355 -2.78 12.05 14.36
C LYS A 355 -1.28 12.12 14.11
N ASN A 356 -0.57 12.95 14.87
CA ASN A 356 0.83 13.22 14.63
C ASN A 356 1.78 12.15 15.19
N THR A 357 1.29 11.13 15.92
CA THR A 357 2.12 9.94 16.21
C THR A 357 2.34 9.05 14.99
N HIS A 358 1.51 9.21 13.95
CA HIS A 358 1.51 8.34 12.75
C HIS A 358 2.11 9.00 11.50
N GLN A 359 2.65 10.23 11.58
CA GLN A 359 3.28 10.96 10.46
C GLN A 359 2.52 10.89 9.11
N TYR A 360 1.20 11.07 9.11
CA TYR A 360 0.42 11.09 7.86
C TYR A 360 0.85 12.22 6.93
N SER A 361 0.94 11.95 5.62
CA SER A 361 1.27 12.97 4.64
C SER A 361 0.09 13.89 4.35
N THR A 362 0.37 15.11 3.88
CA THR A 362 -0.65 16.04 3.35
C THR A 362 -1.03 15.72 1.91
N MET A 363 -1.03 14.43 1.53
CA MET A 363 -1.26 14.01 0.16
C MET A 363 -2.70 14.25 -0.28
N THR A 364 -2.86 14.90 -1.43
CA THR A 364 -4.14 15.07 -2.14
C THR A 364 -4.65 13.78 -2.77
N SER A 365 -5.95 13.77 -3.08
CA SER A 365 -6.60 12.68 -3.83
C SER A 365 -5.95 12.42 -5.19
N ASP A 366 -5.40 13.46 -5.85
CA ASP A 366 -4.77 13.33 -7.17
C ASP A 366 -3.52 12.44 -7.09
N LEU A 367 -2.60 12.73 -6.17
CA LEU A 367 -1.43 11.89 -5.97
C LEU A 367 -1.79 10.50 -5.41
N TYR A 368 -2.80 10.40 -4.54
CA TYR A 368 -3.21 9.11 -3.99
C TYR A 368 -3.78 8.15 -5.06
N HIS A 369 -4.54 8.69 -6.03
CA HIS A 369 -5.21 7.89 -7.06
C HIS A 369 -4.44 7.81 -8.38
N THR A 370 -3.36 8.58 -8.56
CA THR A 370 -2.61 8.59 -9.81
C THR A 370 -2.03 7.21 -10.14
N LYS A 371 -2.11 6.87 -11.43
CA LYS A 371 -1.45 5.70 -12.03
C LYS A 371 -0.33 6.12 -12.98
N GLU A 372 0.02 7.41 -12.99
CA GLU A 372 1.05 7.95 -13.87
C GLU A 372 2.44 7.44 -13.49
N LYS A 373 3.29 7.37 -14.51
CA LYS A 373 4.69 6.99 -14.39
C LYS A 373 5.53 8.24 -14.15
N GLY A 374 6.65 8.07 -13.47
CA GLY A 374 7.55 9.18 -13.17
C GLY A 374 8.39 8.88 -11.93
N THR A 375 9.03 9.91 -11.40
CA THR A 375 9.87 9.80 -10.21
C THR A 375 9.11 10.36 -9.01
N LEU A 376 8.74 9.47 -8.08
CA LEU A 376 8.18 9.85 -6.79
C LEU A 376 9.29 10.33 -5.86
N CYS A 377 9.18 11.58 -5.44
CA CYS A 377 10.09 12.24 -4.50
C CYS A 377 9.44 12.24 -3.12
N ILE A 378 10.12 11.78 -2.08
CA ILE A 378 9.60 11.69 -0.70
C ILE A 378 10.59 12.31 0.27
N ILE A 379 10.16 13.24 1.13
CA ILE A 379 11.00 13.70 2.24
C ILE A 379 11.08 12.59 3.29
N THR A 380 12.25 11.98 3.45
CA THR A 380 12.47 10.87 4.41
C THR A 380 13.05 11.33 5.73
N SER A 381 13.79 12.45 5.73
CA SER A 381 14.32 13.06 6.94
C SER A 381 14.31 14.58 6.86
N LYS A 382 14.21 15.22 8.03
CA LYS A 382 14.18 16.66 8.18
C LYS A 382 14.93 17.08 9.44
N GLU A 383 15.83 18.04 9.29
CA GLU A 383 16.48 18.73 10.38
C GLU A 383 16.16 20.23 10.32
N GLY A 384 15.88 20.85 11.46
CA GLY A 384 15.58 22.28 11.55
C GLY A 384 14.26 22.69 10.91
N SER A 385 14.15 23.99 10.59
CA SER A 385 12.91 24.62 10.12
C SER A 385 12.78 24.55 8.59
N ALA A 386 12.52 23.36 8.04
CA ALA A 386 12.10 23.18 6.64
C ALA A 386 10.57 23.36 6.47
N PRO A 387 10.06 23.76 5.29
CA PRO A 387 8.64 24.13 5.10
C PRO A 387 7.65 22.95 5.20
N ARG A 388 8.02 21.77 4.71
CA ARG A 388 7.21 20.54 4.77
C ARG A 388 7.83 19.51 5.71
N GLY A 389 7.07 18.49 6.10
CA GLY A 389 7.48 17.44 7.04
C GLY A 389 7.90 16.15 6.33
N VAL A 390 8.45 15.21 7.11
CA VAL A 390 8.69 13.83 6.68
C VAL A 390 7.39 13.22 6.15
N GLY A 391 7.48 12.44 5.06
CA GLY A 391 6.35 11.86 4.35
C GLY A 391 5.69 12.78 3.32
N SER A 392 6.14 14.02 3.16
CA SER A 392 5.66 14.88 2.06
C SER A 392 6.18 14.35 0.73
N MET A 393 5.32 14.33 -0.29
CA MET A 393 5.59 13.68 -1.57
C MET A 393 5.31 14.60 -2.76
N MET A 394 6.01 14.36 -3.85
CA MET A 394 5.80 14.99 -5.16
C MET A 394 6.09 13.96 -6.24
N LEU A 395 5.21 13.81 -7.23
CA LEU A 395 5.44 12.97 -8.41
C LEU A 395 5.84 13.85 -9.58
N VAL A 396 7.05 13.63 -10.10
CA VAL A 396 7.55 14.31 -11.30
C VAL A 396 7.36 13.39 -12.49
N THR A 397 6.46 13.76 -13.40
CA THR A 397 6.23 13.05 -14.66
C THR A 397 6.95 13.80 -15.80
N ASP A 398 6.92 13.21 -17.00
CA ASP A 398 7.48 13.84 -18.20
C ASP A 398 6.74 15.14 -18.54
N ASP A 399 5.41 15.15 -18.35
CA ASP A 399 4.54 16.23 -18.78
C ASP A 399 4.27 17.27 -17.69
N HIS A 400 4.16 16.85 -16.44
CA HIS A 400 3.77 17.72 -15.33
C HIS A 400 4.25 17.20 -13.97
N ILE A 401 3.82 17.90 -12.91
CA ILE A 401 4.16 17.58 -11.53
C ILE A 401 2.85 17.49 -10.75
N ILE A 402 2.73 16.46 -9.92
CA ILE A 402 1.64 16.28 -8.97
C ILE A 402 2.20 16.51 -7.57
N GLU A 403 1.52 17.35 -6.79
CA GLU A 403 1.90 17.73 -5.41
C GLU A 403 3.21 18.53 -5.25
N THR A 404 3.52 18.86 -4.00
CA THR A 404 4.68 19.69 -3.60
C THR A 404 5.37 19.12 -2.36
N ILE A 405 6.72 19.17 -2.36
CA ILE A 405 7.55 18.86 -1.18
C ILE A 405 8.02 20.13 -0.44
N GLY A 406 7.62 21.34 -0.85
CA GLY A 406 7.94 22.55 -0.09
C GLY A 406 8.02 23.86 -0.86
N GLY A 407 7.73 23.89 -2.16
CA GLY A 407 7.43 25.10 -2.93
C GLY A 407 8.60 26.10 -3.07
N GLY A 408 9.85 25.65 -3.08
CA GLY A 408 11.03 26.53 -3.10
C GLY A 408 12.24 25.92 -3.80
N ARG A 409 13.46 26.43 -3.50
CA ARG A 409 14.71 25.98 -4.14
C ARG A 409 14.94 24.47 -4.05
N VAL A 410 14.64 23.87 -2.88
CA VAL A 410 14.76 22.42 -2.66
C VAL A 410 13.87 21.65 -3.62
N GLU A 411 12.63 22.10 -3.79
CA GLU A 411 11.69 21.47 -4.72
C GLU A 411 12.16 21.61 -6.17
N TYR A 412 12.62 22.80 -6.56
CA TYR A 412 13.17 23.02 -7.91
C TYR A 412 14.36 22.08 -8.19
N GLN A 413 15.30 21.96 -7.25
CA GLN A 413 16.44 21.05 -7.38
C GLN A 413 15.99 19.59 -7.45
N ALA A 414 15.07 19.17 -6.58
CA ALA A 414 14.51 17.83 -6.64
C ALA A 414 13.81 17.54 -7.97
N ILE A 415 13.09 18.51 -8.57
CA ILE A 415 12.50 18.34 -9.91
C ILE A 415 13.58 18.14 -10.98
N CYS A 416 14.65 18.93 -10.94
CA CYS A 416 15.77 18.77 -11.85
C CYS A 416 16.42 17.39 -11.70
N ASP A 417 16.71 16.98 -10.47
CA ASP A 417 17.36 15.71 -10.19
C ASP A 417 16.44 14.56 -10.61
N ALA A 418 15.13 14.64 -10.32
CA ALA A 418 14.11 13.67 -10.73
C ALA A 418 14.04 13.44 -12.25
N ARG A 419 14.30 14.48 -13.05
CA ARG A 419 14.27 14.43 -14.53
C ARG A 419 15.60 14.02 -15.16
N ASN A 420 16.72 14.30 -14.51
CA ASN A 420 18.05 14.09 -15.09
C ASN A 420 18.72 12.78 -14.64
N GLU A 421 18.23 12.18 -13.55
CA GLU A 421 18.85 10.99 -12.96
C GLU A 421 17.84 9.84 -12.85
N GLU A 422 18.29 8.64 -13.18
CA GLU A 422 17.50 7.41 -13.14
C GLU A 422 17.74 6.61 -11.84
N GLY A 423 16.85 5.65 -11.57
CA GLY A 423 16.99 4.72 -10.46
C GLY A 423 16.63 5.30 -9.08
N ILE A 424 16.79 4.47 -8.06
CA ILE A 424 16.47 4.80 -6.66
C ILE A 424 17.68 5.46 -5.99
N ARG A 425 17.46 6.61 -5.36
CA ARG A 425 18.53 7.42 -4.75
C ARG A 425 18.01 8.35 -3.67
N SER A 426 18.89 8.79 -2.78
CA SER A 426 18.61 9.83 -1.80
C SER A 426 19.54 11.02 -2.02
N HIS A 427 18.99 12.23 -1.97
CA HIS A 427 19.76 13.48 -1.98
C HIS A 427 19.50 14.30 -0.73
N HIS A 428 20.56 14.94 -0.22
CA HIS A 428 20.46 15.90 0.89
C HIS A 428 20.47 17.33 0.35
N TYR A 429 19.42 18.09 0.67
CA TYR A 429 19.31 19.49 0.30
C TYR A 429 19.42 20.37 1.55
N GLU A 430 20.34 21.34 1.50
CA GLU A 430 20.51 22.34 2.56
C GLU A 430 19.87 23.67 2.17
N LEU A 431 19.00 24.19 3.04
CA LEU A 431 18.51 25.56 2.94
C LEU A 431 19.52 26.48 3.63
N SER A 432 20.40 27.12 2.85
CA SER A 432 21.38 28.05 3.42
C SER A 432 20.72 29.39 3.78
N ASN A 433 20.93 29.85 5.01
CA ASN A 433 20.40 31.12 5.54
C ASN A 433 20.98 32.38 4.88
N LYS A 434 22.01 32.27 4.03
CA LYS A 434 22.72 33.43 3.47
C LYS A 434 21.92 34.20 2.40
N GLU A 435 20.92 33.58 1.78
CA GLU A 435 20.10 34.19 0.70
C GLU A 435 18.62 34.41 1.10
N GLY A 436 18.11 33.73 2.14
CA GLY A 436 16.72 33.83 2.61
C GLY A 436 16.37 35.11 3.37
N ALA A 437 17.37 35.78 3.95
CA ALA A 437 17.20 37.04 4.68
C ALA A 437 16.63 38.18 3.80
N THR A 438 16.86 38.14 2.50
CA THR A 438 16.35 39.12 1.52
C THR A 438 14.90 38.89 1.10
N LEU A 439 14.31 37.71 1.39
CA LEU A 439 12.96 37.31 1.00
C LEU A 439 12.02 37.07 2.19
N GLY A 440 12.45 37.38 3.43
CA GLY A 440 11.64 37.22 4.64
C GLY A 440 11.42 35.78 5.09
N MET A 441 12.12 34.80 4.48
CA MET A 441 12.03 33.38 4.85
C MET A 441 13.28 32.98 5.64
N ILE A 442 13.12 32.75 6.95
CA ILE A 442 14.18 32.26 7.85
C ILE A 442 13.99 30.76 8.03
N CYS A 443 14.23 29.98 6.98
CA CYS A 443 14.17 28.52 7.03
C CYS A 443 15.59 27.95 6.88
N GLY A 444 16.22 27.56 7.99
CA GLY A 444 17.58 27.01 8.04
C GLY A 444 17.62 25.50 8.24
N GLY A 445 16.86 24.76 7.43
CA GLY A 445 16.70 23.31 7.57
C GLY A 445 17.44 22.49 6.51
N ARG A 446 17.56 21.18 6.77
CA ARG A 446 18.07 20.17 5.84
C ARG A 446 16.97 19.14 5.59
N ASN A 447 16.79 18.75 4.33
CA ASN A 447 15.88 17.67 3.95
C ASN A 447 16.68 16.59 3.24
N GLU A 448 16.35 15.33 3.53
CA GLU A 448 16.68 14.23 2.64
C GLU A 448 15.46 13.88 1.81
N VAL A 449 15.66 13.75 0.49
CA VAL A 449 14.60 13.35 -0.44
C VAL A 449 15.01 12.04 -1.09
N LEU A 450 14.15 11.03 -0.95
CA LEU A 450 14.24 9.75 -1.64
C LEU A 450 13.49 9.83 -2.97
N PHE A 451 14.13 9.35 -4.03
CA PHE A 451 13.60 9.31 -5.39
C PHE A 451 13.32 7.86 -5.76
N ILE A 452 12.08 7.56 -6.16
CA ILE A 452 11.62 6.22 -6.52
C ILE A 452 10.97 6.27 -7.90
N PRO A 453 11.50 5.57 -8.92
CA PRO A 453 10.85 5.49 -10.22
C PRO A 453 9.61 4.61 -10.12
N LEU A 454 8.46 5.12 -10.57
CA LEU A 454 7.20 4.42 -10.61
C LEU A 454 6.88 3.98 -12.04
N LYS A 455 6.66 2.66 -12.21
CA LYS A 455 6.33 2.03 -13.49
C LYS A 455 4.83 2.01 -13.80
#